data_AF-A0A0H3NPN6-F1
#
_entry.id   AF-A0A0H3NPN6-F1
#
_cell.length_a   1.000
_cell.length_b   1.000
_cell.length_c   1.000
_cell.angle_alpha   90.00
_cell.angle_beta   90.00
_cell.angle_gamma   90.00
#
_symmetry.space_group_name_H-M   'P 1'
#
loop_
_entity.id
_entity.type
_entity.pdbx_description
1 polymer ?
#
loop_
_entity_poly.entity_id
_entity_poly.type
_entity_poly.pdbx_seq_one_letter_code
_entity_poly.pdbx_strand_id
1 'polypeptide(L)'
;MAYRDQPLGELALSIPRASALFRQYDMDYCCGGKQTLARAAARHDVDIDIIEAQLAQLAEQPIEKDWRAVPLADIIDHIVVRYHDRHREQLPELILQATKVERVHADKPNVPRGLTKYLTALHEELSSHMMKEEQILFPMIKQGMGRQATGPISVMESEHDEAGELVDVIKHVTKNVTPPPEACTTWKAMYNGINEMIDDLMEHISLENNVLFPRALAGE
;
A
#
# COMPACT_ATOMS: atom_id res chain seq x y z
N MET A 1 16.15 21.12 -2.95
CA MET A 1 15.01 21.17 -3.88
C MET A 1 13.75 21.45 -3.07
N ALA A 2 12.75 22.14 -3.63
CA ALA A 2 11.46 22.29 -2.97
C ALA A 2 10.73 20.94 -2.91
N TYR A 3 9.82 20.72 -1.96
CA TYR A 3 9.11 19.44 -1.84
C TYR A 3 8.19 19.19 -3.04
N ARG A 4 7.55 20.25 -3.57
CA ARG A 4 6.66 20.22 -4.74
C ARG A 4 7.24 19.56 -5.99
N ASP A 5 8.55 19.64 -6.17
CA ASP A 5 9.26 19.11 -7.34
C ASP A 5 9.78 17.69 -7.12
N GLN A 6 9.69 17.16 -5.89
CA GLN A 6 10.17 15.83 -5.54
C GLN A 6 9.11 14.75 -5.81
N PRO A 7 9.51 13.53 -6.22
CA PRO A 7 8.61 12.40 -6.36
C PRO A 7 7.98 12.00 -5.01
N LEU A 8 6.72 11.59 -5.03
CA LEU A 8 6.02 11.12 -3.83
C LEU A 8 6.74 9.97 -3.12
N GLY A 9 7.29 9.01 -3.88
CA GLY A 9 8.02 7.88 -3.33
C GLY A 9 9.29 8.31 -2.58
N GLU A 10 10.01 9.31 -3.09
CA GLU A 10 11.18 9.87 -2.42
C GLU A 10 10.79 10.58 -1.12
N LEU A 11 9.72 11.38 -1.14
CA LEU A 11 9.20 12.06 0.05
C LEU A 11 8.72 11.05 1.11
N ALA A 12 8.01 9.99 0.70
CA ALA A 12 7.51 8.94 1.59
C ALA A 12 8.66 8.20 2.31
N LEU A 13 9.79 8.01 1.62
CA LEU A 13 10.97 7.33 2.18
C LEU A 13 11.87 8.25 3.01
N SER A 14 11.85 9.56 2.75
CA SER A 14 12.77 10.52 3.36
C SER A 14 12.17 11.36 4.48
N ILE A 15 10.84 11.36 4.63
CA ILE A 15 10.14 12.13 5.66
C ILE A 15 9.31 11.18 6.51
N PRO A 16 9.54 11.12 7.84
CA PRO A 16 8.80 10.21 8.69
C PRO A 16 7.30 10.53 8.63
N ARG A 17 6.47 9.49 8.52
CA ARG A 17 5.00 9.57 8.45
C ARG A 17 4.45 10.36 7.24
N ALA A 18 5.27 10.65 6.23
CA ALA A 18 4.76 11.23 4.98
C ALA A 18 3.83 10.26 4.23
N SER A 19 4.06 8.95 4.33
CA SER A 19 3.11 7.92 3.84
C SER A 19 1.69 8.15 4.36
N ALA A 20 1.55 8.29 5.69
CA ALA A 20 0.28 8.56 6.34
C ALA A 20 -0.34 9.91 5.94
N LEU A 21 0.48 10.92 5.65
CA LEU A 21 -0.02 12.20 5.12
C LEU A 21 -0.57 12.04 3.70
N PHE A 22 0.14 11.33 2.83
CA PHE A 22 -0.34 11.04 1.47
C PHE A 22 -1.62 10.20 1.48
N ARG A 23 -1.74 9.22 2.39
CA ARG A 23 -2.99 8.47 2.63
C ARG A 23 -4.18 9.37 2.95
N GLN A 24 -4.00 10.43 3.74
CA GLN A 24 -5.08 11.37 4.09
C GLN A 24 -5.63 12.14 2.88
N TYR A 25 -4.76 12.40 1.89
CA TYR A 25 -5.13 13.07 0.64
C TYR A 25 -5.40 12.10 -0.52
N ASP A 26 -5.42 10.80 -0.23
CA ASP A 26 -5.60 9.72 -1.21
C ASP A 26 -4.56 9.74 -2.34
N MET A 27 -3.35 10.23 -2.04
CA MET A 27 -2.25 10.30 -3.00
C MET A 27 -1.48 8.98 -3.06
N ASP A 28 -1.42 8.40 -4.26
CA ASP A 28 -0.69 7.16 -4.53
C ASP A 28 0.83 7.40 -4.60
N TYR A 29 1.52 7.13 -3.49
CA TYR A 29 2.97 7.20 -3.37
C TYR A 29 3.67 5.85 -3.64
N CYS A 30 2.93 4.75 -3.73
CA CYS A 30 3.48 3.40 -3.87
C CYS A 30 3.65 3.00 -5.34
N CYS A 31 2.59 3.03 -6.14
CA CYS A 31 2.66 2.77 -7.59
C CYS A 31 2.95 4.06 -8.35
N GLY A 32 2.25 5.14 -7.98
CA GLY A 32 2.41 6.49 -8.50
C GLY A 32 3.64 7.24 -7.97
N GLY A 33 4.55 6.58 -7.25
CA GLY A 33 5.68 7.21 -6.52
C GLY A 33 6.60 8.09 -7.37
N LYS A 34 6.68 7.86 -8.68
CA LYS A 34 7.46 8.66 -9.65
C LYS A 34 6.82 10.04 -9.95
N GLN A 35 5.55 10.25 -9.59
CA GLN A 35 4.89 11.54 -9.76
C GLN A 35 5.38 12.56 -8.74
N THR A 36 5.62 13.78 -9.18
CA THR A 36 5.95 14.91 -8.28
C THR A 36 4.79 15.25 -7.36
N LEU A 37 5.07 15.72 -6.15
CA LEU A 37 4.05 16.21 -5.22
C LEU A 37 3.11 17.23 -5.86
N ALA A 38 3.61 18.17 -6.68
CA ALA A 38 2.77 19.17 -7.35
C ALA A 38 1.73 18.57 -8.29
N ARG A 39 2.12 17.55 -9.04
CA ARG A 39 1.21 16.84 -9.94
C ARG A 39 0.13 16.06 -9.18
N ALA A 40 0.51 15.43 -8.07
CA ALA A 40 -0.44 14.72 -7.21
C ALA A 40 -1.43 15.71 -6.56
N ALA A 41 -0.93 16.80 -5.97
CA ALA A 41 -1.77 17.86 -5.38
C ALA A 41 -2.79 18.42 -6.39
N ALA A 42 -2.35 18.72 -7.62
CA ALA A 42 -3.24 19.21 -8.67
C ALA A 42 -4.31 18.20 -9.11
N ARG A 43 -4.02 16.88 -9.07
CA ARG A 43 -4.99 15.83 -9.42
C ARG A 43 -6.08 15.66 -8.36
N HIS A 44 -5.75 15.88 -7.09
CA HIS A 44 -6.66 15.73 -5.96
C HIS A 44 -7.30 17.06 -5.52
N ASP A 45 -7.08 18.14 -6.27
CA ASP A 45 -7.57 19.51 -5.95
C ASP A 45 -7.18 19.96 -4.53
N VAL A 46 -5.95 19.63 -4.12
CA VAL A 46 -5.40 19.98 -2.80
C VAL A 46 -4.43 21.15 -2.95
N ASP A 47 -4.52 22.11 -2.03
CA ASP A 47 -3.56 23.20 -1.93
C ASP A 47 -2.17 22.66 -1.55
N ILE A 48 -1.24 22.78 -2.50
CA ILE A 48 0.12 22.29 -2.36
C ILE A 48 0.88 22.98 -1.23
N ASP A 49 0.61 24.26 -0.97
CA ASP A 49 1.33 25.02 0.06
C ASP A 49 0.98 24.48 1.46
N ILE A 50 -0.25 23.98 1.65
CA ILE A 50 -0.67 23.29 2.89
C ILE A 50 0.13 21.99 3.07
N ILE A 51 0.23 21.16 2.02
CA ILE A 51 0.93 19.88 2.10
C ILE A 51 2.43 20.09 2.34
N GLU A 52 3.06 21.06 1.66
CA GLU A 52 4.47 21.37 1.88
C GLU A 52 4.75 21.83 3.32
N ALA A 53 3.85 22.62 3.92
CA ALA A 53 3.98 23.02 5.32
C ALA A 53 3.86 21.82 6.28
N GLN A 54 2.93 20.89 6.02
CA GLN A 54 2.80 19.65 6.80
C GLN A 54 4.02 18.74 6.66
N LEU A 55 4.55 18.58 5.45
CA LEU A 55 5.78 17.82 5.21
C LEU A 55 6.99 18.45 5.92
N ALA A 56 7.10 19.78 5.90
CA ALA A 56 8.16 20.48 6.61
C ALA A 56 8.12 20.19 8.12
N GLN A 57 6.93 20.21 8.72
CA GLN A 57 6.75 19.88 10.13
C GLN A 57 7.12 18.42 10.44
N LEU A 58 6.74 17.48 9.58
CA LEU A 58 7.11 16.07 9.74
C LEU A 58 8.63 15.86 9.62
N ALA A 59 9.28 16.60 8.72
CA ALA A 59 10.72 16.50 8.48
C ALA A 59 11.59 16.98 9.67
N GLU A 60 11.02 17.68 10.66
CA GLU A 60 11.71 18.02 11.91
C GLU A 60 11.97 16.78 12.79
N GLN A 61 11.23 15.69 12.57
CA GLN A 61 11.43 14.44 13.29
C GLN A 61 12.53 13.59 12.63
N PRO A 62 13.33 12.87 13.42
CA PRO A 62 14.33 11.96 12.87
C PRO A 62 13.67 10.78 12.15
N ILE A 63 14.27 10.35 11.04
CA ILE A 63 13.91 9.09 10.39
C ILE A 63 14.36 7.94 11.30
N GLU A 64 13.43 7.07 11.71
CA GLU A 64 13.75 5.93 12.57
C GLU A 64 14.59 4.87 11.84
N LYS A 65 14.26 4.60 10.57
CA LYS A 65 14.97 3.63 9.73
C LYS A 65 14.96 4.07 8.27
N ASP A 66 16.15 4.25 7.71
CA ASP A 66 16.30 4.58 6.30
C ASP A 66 16.49 3.31 5.45
N TRP A 67 15.39 2.82 4.87
CA TRP A 67 15.38 1.63 4.02
C TRP A 67 16.26 1.75 2.77
N ARG A 68 16.57 2.97 2.32
CA ARG A 68 17.40 3.20 1.13
C ARG A 68 18.85 2.76 1.33
N ALA A 69 19.29 2.68 2.59
CA ALA A 69 20.64 2.24 2.95
C ALA A 69 20.71 0.78 3.44
N VAL A 70 19.56 0.10 3.55
CA VAL A 70 19.50 -1.28 4.06
C VAL A 70 19.86 -2.28 2.94
N PRO A 71 20.64 -3.35 3.21
CA PRO A 71 20.92 -4.38 2.22
C PRO A 71 19.65 -5.03 1.65
N LEU A 72 19.65 -5.38 0.36
CA LEU A 72 18.45 -5.92 -0.30
C LEU A 72 17.94 -7.21 0.35
N ALA A 73 18.84 -8.08 0.83
CA ALA A 73 18.45 -9.29 1.53
C ALA A 73 17.65 -9.02 2.81
N ASP A 74 18.04 -8.00 3.58
CA ASP A 74 17.36 -7.59 4.81
C ASP A 74 16.02 -6.88 4.51
N ILE A 75 15.93 -6.16 3.38
CA ILE A 75 14.65 -5.59 2.89
C ILE A 75 13.68 -6.72 2.56
N ILE A 76 14.13 -7.72 1.80
CA ILE A 76 13.32 -8.89 1.44
C ILE A 76 12.84 -9.64 2.69
N ASP A 77 13.74 -9.93 3.63
CA ASP A 77 13.35 -10.63 4.86
C ASP A 77 12.35 -9.83 5.69
N HIS A 78 12.50 -8.49 5.71
CA HIS A 78 11.52 -7.63 6.33
C HIS A 78 10.16 -7.68 5.62
N ILE A 79 10.13 -7.58 4.28
CA ILE A 79 8.89 -7.59 3.50
C ILE A 79 8.09 -8.86 3.79
N VAL A 80 8.76 -10.02 3.73
CA VAL A 80 8.10 -11.32 3.95
C VAL A 80 7.46 -11.37 5.34
N VAL A 81 8.22 -11.02 6.39
CA VAL A 81 7.73 -11.14 7.77
C VAL A 81 6.72 -10.04 8.14
N ARG A 82 7.00 -8.78 7.76
CA ARG A 82 6.19 -7.63 8.19
C ARG A 82 4.92 -7.46 7.35
N TYR A 83 4.97 -7.78 6.06
CA TYR A 83 3.88 -7.51 5.14
C TYR A 83 3.27 -8.81 4.61
N HIS A 84 4.04 -9.72 4.00
CA HIS A 84 3.43 -10.90 3.36
C HIS A 84 2.72 -11.80 4.35
N ASP A 85 3.41 -12.20 5.43
CA ASP A 85 2.82 -13.02 6.49
C ASP A 85 1.68 -12.29 7.18
N ARG A 86 1.78 -10.96 7.32
CA ARG A 86 0.72 -10.14 7.92
C ARG A 86 -0.53 -10.10 7.06
N HIS A 87 -0.41 -9.97 5.74
CA HIS A 87 -1.53 -9.98 4.80
C HIS A 87 -2.22 -11.35 4.75
N ARG A 88 -1.46 -12.44 4.87
CA ARG A 88 -1.98 -13.82 5.00
C ARG A 88 -2.84 -14.01 6.25
N GLU A 89 -2.60 -13.23 7.31
CA GLU A 89 -3.45 -13.22 8.50
C GLU A 89 -4.65 -12.26 8.37
N GLN A 90 -4.39 -11.03 7.91
CA GLN A 90 -5.38 -9.95 7.84
C GLN A 90 -6.55 -10.28 6.90
N LEU A 91 -6.25 -10.69 5.66
CA LEU A 91 -7.28 -10.82 4.63
C LEU A 91 -8.32 -11.92 4.93
N PRO A 92 -7.94 -13.13 5.39
CA PRO A 92 -8.92 -14.14 5.81
C PRO A 92 -9.83 -13.67 6.94
N GLU A 93 -9.30 -12.93 7.91
CA GLU A 93 -10.11 -12.36 9.00
C GLU A 93 -11.12 -11.34 8.46
N LEU A 94 -10.67 -10.41 7.60
CA LEU A 94 -11.54 -9.40 6.99
C LEU A 94 -12.63 -10.04 6.12
N ILE A 95 -12.32 -11.10 5.37
CA ILE A 95 -13.29 -11.86 4.57
C ILE A 95 -14.37 -12.49 5.48
N LEU A 96 -13.96 -13.07 6.61
CA LEU A 96 -14.91 -13.65 7.58
C LEU A 96 -15.83 -12.58 8.17
N GLN A 97 -15.27 -11.44 8.56
CA GLN A 97 -16.02 -10.30 9.10
C GLN A 97 -16.99 -9.72 8.06
N ALA A 98 -16.54 -9.52 6.82
CA ALA A 98 -17.36 -9.02 5.71
C ALA A 98 -18.54 -9.95 5.42
N THR A 99 -18.28 -11.27 5.38
CA THR A 99 -19.32 -12.27 5.16
C THR A 99 -20.39 -12.21 6.24
N LYS A 100 -19.99 -12.03 7.50
CA LYS A 100 -20.92 -11.87 8.62
C LYS A 100 -21.70 -10.56 8.52
N VAL A 101 -21.04 -9.45 8.20
CA VAL A 101 -21.66 -8.13 8.05
C VAL A 101 -22.69 -8.15 6.93
N GLU A 102 -22.33 -8.61 5.74
CA GLU A 102 -23.25 -8.70 4.59
C GLU A 102 -24.46 -9.58 4.90
N ARG A 103 -24.28 -10.71 5.59
CA ARG A 103 -25.38 -11.60 5.97
C ARG A 103 -26.31 -11.00 7.03
N VAL A 104 -25.76 -10.48 8.13
CA VAL A 104 -26.55 -10.01 9.29
C VAL A 104 -27.19 -8.65 9.02
N HIS A 105 -26.62 -7.86 8.13
CA HIS A 105 -27.09 -6.53 7.80
C HIS A 105 -27.65 -6.42 6.38
N ALA A 106 -28.03 -7.55 5.76
CA ALA A 106 -28.52 -7.62 4.38
C ALA A 106 -29.70 -6.67 4.09
N ASP A 107 -30.54 -6.37 5.09
CA ASP A 107 -31.70 -5.48 4.94
C ASP A 107 -31.37 -3.99 5.16
N LYS A 108 -30.14 -3.66 5.58
CA LYS A 108 -29.72 -2.27 5.79
C LYS A 108 -29.33 -1.62 4.46
N PRO A 109 -29.74 -0.38 4.20
CA PRO A 109 -29.43 0.31 2.94
C PRO A 109 -27.93 0.59 2.75
N ASN A 110 -27.18 0.78 3.84
CA ASN A 110 -25.75 1.09 3.79
C ASN A 110 -24.83 -0.13 3.92
N VAL A 111 -25.36 -1.36 3.87
CA VAL A 111 -24.52 -2.57 3.93
C VAL A 111 -23.54 -2.59 2.74
N PRO A 112 -22.25 -2.91 2.95
CA PRO A 112 -21.24 -2.84 1.89
C PRO A 112 -21.34 -4.10 1.01
N ARG A 113 -22.38 -4.15 0.17
CA ARG A 113 -22.68 -5.31 -0.67
C ARG A 113 -21.51 -5.61 -1.61
N GLY A 114 -21.12 -6.88 -1.65
CA GLY A 114 -20.02 -7.36 -2.48
C GLY A 114 -18.63 -7.19 -1.87
N LEU A 115 -18.49 -6.59 -0.68
CA LEU A 115 -17.20 -6.43 -0.01
C LEU A 115 -16.47 -7.76 0.19
N THR A 116 -17.19 -8.82 0.59
CA THR A 116 -16.60 -10.17 0.69
C THR A 116 -15.97 -10.60 -0.62
N LYS A 117 -16.65 -10.39 -1.75
CA LYS A 117 -16.14 -10.77 -3.07
C LYS A 117 -14.84 -10.04 -3.39
N TYR A 118 -14.78 -8.73 -3.16
CA TYR A 118 -13.60 -7.93 -3.49
C TYR A 118 -12.40 -8.22 -2.57
N LEU A 119 -12.65 -8.45 -1.27
CA LEU A 119 -11.60 -8.90 -0.35
C LEU A 119 -11.07 -10.30 -0.72
N THR A 120 -11.96 -11.21 -1.16
CA THR A 120 -11.53 -12.53 -1.65
C THR A 120 -10.69 -12.42 -2.92
N ALA A 121 -11.08 -11.58 -3.88
CA ALA A 121 -10.30 -11.34 -5.09
C ALA A 121 -8.90 -10.80 -4.75
N LEU A 122 -8.81 -9.78 -3.90
CA LEU A 122 -7.53 -9.21 -3.46
C LEU A 122 -6.67 -10.27 -2.77
N HIS A 123 -7.26 -11.12 -1.94
CA HIS A 123 -6.54 -12.19 -1.27
C HIS A 123 -5.99 -13.25 -2.24
N GLU A 124 -6.76 -13.66 -3.24
CA GLU A 124 -6.32 -14.63 -4.25
C GLU A 124 -5.18 -14.07 -5.11
N GLU A 125 -5.32 -12.85 -5.59
CA GLU A 125 -4.30 -12.16 -6.40
C GLU A 125 -3.01 -11.96 -5.58
N LEU A 126 -3.11 -11.37 -4.38
CA LEU A 126 -1.96 -11.11 -3.53
C LEU A 126 -1.27 -12.42 -3.09
N SER A 127 -2.01 -13.49 -2.84
CA SER A 127 -1.43 -14.80 -2.51
C SER A 127 -0.58 -15.36 -3.67
N SER A 128 -1.08 -15.26 -4.89
CA SER A 128 -0.33 -15.70 -6.08
C SER A 128 0.89 -14.81 -6.33
N HIS A 129 0.71 -13.50 -6.19
CA HIS A 129 1.75 -12.48 -6.31
C HIS A 129 2.92 -12.75 -5.36
N MET A 130 2.67 -12.74 -4.04
CA MET A 130 3.70 -12.94 -3.01
C MET A 130 4.43 -14.29 -3.17
N MET A 131 3.74 -15.32 -3.67
CA MET A 131 4.37 -16.62 -3.96
C MET A 131 5.39 -16.53 -5.11
N LYS A 132 5.10 -15.79 -6.18
CA LYS A 132 6.04 -15.57 -7.29
C LYS A 132 7.26 -14.80 -6.79
N GLU A 133 7.05 -13.81 -5.93
CA GLU A 133 8.13 -13.06 -5.33
C GLU A 133 9.02 -13.94 -4.46
N GLU A 134 8.45 -14.59 -3.45
CA GLU A 134 9.18 -15.40 -2.48
C GLU A 134 9.89 -16.61 -3.09
N GLN A 135 9.29 -17.26 -4.09
CA GLN A 135 9.86 -18.47 -4.69
C GLN A 135 10.83 -18.18 -5.83
N ILE A 136 10.67 -17.06 -6.54
CA ILE A 136 11.41 -16.77 -7.77
C ILE A 136 12.17 -15.45 -7.68
N LEU A 137 11.46 -14.32 -7.58
CA LEU A 137 12.09 -13.00 -7.74
C LEU A 137 13.04 -12.66 -6.59
N PHE A 138 12.60 -12.83 -5.34
CA PHE A 138 13.39 -12.53 -4.16
C PHE A 138 14.66 -13.39 -4.06
N PRO A 139 14.64 -14.72 -4.28
CA PRO A 139 15.86 -15.52 -4.38
C PRO A 139 16.82 -15.04 -5.47
N MET A 140 16.31 -14.64 -6.64
CA MET A 140 17.15 -14.08 -7.71
C MET A 140 17.81 -12.76 -7.29
N ILE A 141 17.07 -11.85 -6.66
CA ILE A 141 17.61 -10.57 -6.17
C ILE A 141 18.68 -10.83 -5.09
N LYS A 142 18.43 -11.74 -4.14
CA LYS A 142 19.42 -12.12 -3.10
C LYS A 142 20.73 -12.69 -3.68
N GLN A 143 20.70 -13.26 -4.87
CA GLN A 143 21.87 -13.77 -5.58
C GLN A 143 22.58 -12.69 -6.44
N GLY A 144 22.16 -11.43 -6.37
CA GLY A 144 22.71 -10.34 -7.18
C GLY A 144 22.29 -10.39 -8.65
N MET A 145 21.23 -11.15 -8.97
CA MET A 145 20.72 -11.28 -10.34
C MET A 145 19.68 -10.21 -10.69
N GLY A 146 19.54 -9.15 -9.89
CA GLY A 146 18.53 -8.10 -10.04
C GLY A 146 18.54 -7.42 -11.43
N ARG A 147 19.71 -7.18 -12.01
CA ARG A 147 19.84 -6.58 -13.37
C ARG A 147 19.19 -7.42 -14.48
N GLN A 148 19.03 -8.72 -14.26
CA GLN A 148 18.43 -9.65 -15.21
C GLN A 148 16.91 -9.79 -15.00
N ALA A 149 16.37 -9.21 -13.93
CA ALA A 149 14.99 -9.35 -13.52
C ALA A 149 14.04 -8.25 -14.05
N THR A 150 14.44 -7.47 -15.07
CA THR A 150 13.60 -6.39 -15.64
C THR A 150 12.19 -6.86 -16.06
N GLY A 151 12.10 -7.99 -16.77
CA GLY A 151 10.81 -8.56 -17.17
C GLY A 151 9.96 -8.96 -15.95
N PRO A 152 10.46 -9.84 -15.06
CA PRO A 152 9.77 -10.20 -13.82
C PRO A 152 9.32 -8.99 -12.99
N ILE A 153 10.20 -8.00 -12.77
CA ILE A 153 9.88 -6.78 -12.01
C ILE A 153 8.74 -5.99 -12.67
N SER A 154 8.75 -5.82 -14.00
CA SER A 154 7.64 -5.12 -14.67
C SER A 154 6.29 -5.84 -14.54
N VAL A 155 6.31 -7.18 -14.41
CA VAL A 155 5.09 -7.94 -14.14
C VAL A 155 4.62 -7.71 -12.70
N MET A 156 5.53 -7.70 -11.72
CA MET A 156 5.17 -7.39 -10.32
C MET A 156 4.61 -5.97 -10.18
N GLU A 157 5.25 -4.96 -10.80
CA GLU A 157 4.73 -3.58 -10.79
C GLU A 157 3.33 -3.48 -11.44
N SER A 158 3.06 -4.25 -12.51
CA SER A 158 1.71 -4.30 -13.11
C SER A 158 0.68 -4.93 -12.18
N GLU A 159 1.06 -5.98 -11.44
CA GLU A 159 0.18 -6.62 -10.46
C GLU A 159 -0.05 -5.73 -9.23
N HIS A 160 0.91 -4.86 -8.88
CA HIS A 160 0.70 -3.81 -7.87
C HIS A 160 -0.36 -2.79 -8.28
N ASP A 161 -0.37 -2.39 -9.56
CA ASP A 161 -1.42 -1.52 -10.10
C ASP A 161 -2.79 -2.20 -10.02
N GLU A 162 -2.90 -3.49 -10.39
CA GLU A 162 -4.13 -4.28 -10.29
C GLU A 162 -4.63 -4.39 -8.83
N ALA A 163 -3.73 -4.62 -7.88
CA ALA A 163 -4.07 -4.63 -6.45
C ALA A 163 -4.60 -3.25 -5.97
N GLY A 164 -4.01 -2.17 -6.49
CA GLY A 164 -4.47 -0.80 -6.26
C GLY A 164 -5.90 -0.57 -6.75
N GLU A 165 -6.25 -1.07 -7.94
CA GLU A 165 -7.61 -0.99 -8.47
C GLU A 165 -8.63 -1.71 -7.57
N LEU A 166 -8.28 -2.89 -7.04
CA LEU A 166 -9.13 -3.60 -6.07
C LEU A 166 -9.30 -2.83 -4.77
N VAL A 167 -8.25 -2.18 -4.27
CA VAL A 167 -8.32 -1.32 -3.08
C VAL A 167 -9.27 -0.15 -3.32
N ASP A 168 -9.25 0.47 -4.50
CA ASP A 168 -10.18 1.56 -4.84
C ASP A 168 -11.63 1.09 -4.90
N VAL A 169 -11.87 -0.12 -5.43
CA VAL A 169 -13.20 -0.74 -5.37
C VAL A 169 -13.64 -1.00 -3.93
N ILE A 170 -12.75 -1.52 -3.07
CA ILE A 170 -13.02 -1.74 -1.65
C ILE A 170 -13.35 -0.41 -0.94
N LYS A 171 -12.57 0.65 -1.16
CA LYS A 171 -12.87 1.99 -0.66
C LYS A 171 -14.23 2.47 -1.16
N HIS A 172 -14.54 2.30 -2.44
CA HIS A 172 -15.82 2.73 -3.01
C HIS A 172 -17.02 2.06 -2.32
N VAL A 173 -17.04 0.72 -2.24
CA VAL A 173 -18.18 -0.01 -1.64
C VAL A 173 -18.31 0.20 -0.12
N THR A 174 -17.25 0.68 0.53
CA THR A 174 -17.23 1.03 1.95
C THR A 174 -17.38 2.53 2.22
N LYS A 175 -17.69 3.34 1.19
CA LYS A 175 -17.78 4.81 1.27
C LYS A 175 -16.51 5.42 1.88
N ASN A 176 -15.37 5.09 1.28
CA ASN A 176 -14.03 5.40 1.76
C ASN A 176 -13.81 4.90 3.21
N VAL A 177 -14.13 3.62 3.44
CA VAL A 177 -13.95 2.94 4.72
C VAL A 177 -14.60 3.70 5.90
N THR A 178 -15.74 4.35 5.65
CA THR A 178 -16.46 5.17 6.64
C THR A 178 -17.72 4.43 7.12
N PRO A 179 -17.73 3.94 8.37
CA PRO A 179 -18.85 3.14 8.86
C PRO A 179 -20.10 4.00 9.05
N PRO A 180 -21.29 3.52 8.64
CA PRO A 180 -22.52 4.28 8.85
C PRO A 180 -22.93 4.29 10.33
N PRO A 181 -23.83 5.21 10.77
CA PRO A 181 -24.24 5.32 12.18
C PRO A 181 -24.75 4.01 12.79
N GLU A 182 -25.42 3.18 12.00
CA GLU A 182 -26.00 1.89 12.39
C GLU A 182 -25.01 0.71 12.36
N ALA A 183 -23.71 0.97 12.13
CA ALA A 183 -22.67 -0.05 12.14
C ALA A 183 -22.48 -0.64 13.55
N CYS A 184 -22.55 -1.97 13.64
CA CYS A 184 -22.24 -2.67 14.89
C CYS A 184 -20.72 -2.70 15.14
N THR A 185 -20.31 -3.20 16.31
CA THR A 185 -18.90 -3.29 16.70
C THR A 185 -18.07 -4.12 15.71
N THR A 186 -18.58 -5.26 15.23
CA THR A 186 -17.89 -6.08 14.21
C THR A 186 -17.69 -5.31 12.91
N TRP A 187 -18.68 -4.54 12.47
CA TRP A 187 -18.56 -3.74 11.24
C TRP A 187 -17.51 -2.63 11.40
N LYS A 188 -17.52 -1.91 12.53
CA LYS A 188 -16.50 -0.88 12.82
C LYS A 188 -15.09 -1.48 12.91
N ALA A 189 -14.94 -2.62 13.59
CA ALA A 189 -13.67 -3.32 13.69
C ALA A 189 -13.14 -3.76 12.31
N MET A 190 -14.02 -4.28 11.45
CA MET A 190 -13.69 -4.62 10.07
C MET A 190 -13.20 -3.42 9.26
N TYR A 191 -13.85 -2.26 9.39
CA TYR A 191 -13.40 -1.05 8.69
C TYR A 191 -12.05 -0.56 9.20
N ASN A 192 -11.79 -0.66 10.50
CA ASN A 192 -10.45 -0.38 11.04
C ASN A 192 -9.40 -1.35 10.48
N GLY A 193 -9.71 -2.64 10.41
CA GLY A 193 -8.80 -3.63 9.83
C GLY A 193 -8.60 -3.46 8.32
N ILE A 194 -9.60 -2.98 7.58
CA ILE A 194 -9.44 -2.60 6.16
C ILE A 194 -8.47 -1.42 6.04
N ASN A 195 -8.59 -0.39 6.88
CA ASN A 195 -7.63 0.72 6.86
C ASN A 195 -6.21 0.25 7.20
N GLU A 196 -6.04 -0.58 8.23
CA GLU A 196 -4.74 -1.17 8.58
C GLU A 196 -4.14 -1.97 7.42
N MET A 197 -4.95 -2.81 6.76
CA MET A 197 -4.50 -3.60 5.61
C MET A 197 -4.09 -2.70 4.42
N ILE A 198 -4.86 -1.64 4.13
CA ILE A 198 -4.52 -0.69 3.05
C ILE A 198 -3.22 0.05 3.38
N ASP A 199 -3.05 0.50 4.63
CA ASP A 199 -1.84 1.20 5.06
C ASP A 199 -0.61 0.27 4.93
N ASP A 200 -0.72 -0.98 5.42
CA ASP A 200 0.32 -1.99 5.28
C ASP A 200 0.66 -2.29 3.80
N LEU A 201 -0.36 -2.46 2.95
CA LEU A 201 -0.17 -2.80 1.53
C LEU A 201 0.50 -1.66 0.76
N MET A 202 0.13 -0.40 1.05
CA MET A 202 0.77 0.75 0.41
C MET A 202 2.21 0.95 0.89
N GLU A 203 2.52 0.69 2.16
CA GLU A 203 3.90 0.71 2.66
C GLU A 203 4.76 -0.43 2.09
N HIS A 204 4.18 -1.63 1.99
CA HIS A 204 4.77 -2.79 1.32
C HIS A 204 5.16 -2.45 -0.12
N ILE A 205 4.18 -2.11 -0.96
CA ILE A 205 4.40 -1.84 -2.38
C ILE A 205 5.36 -0.65 -2.57
N SER A 206 5.28 0.37 -1.71
CA SER A 206 6.23 1.49 -1.76
C SER A 206 7.67 1.03 -1.49
N LEU A 207 7.89 0.15 -0.52
CA LEU A 207 9.23 -0.37 -0.22
C LEU A 207 9.78 -1.17 -1.41
N GLU A 208 8.93 -1.88 -2.15
CA GLU A 208 9.31 -2.61 -3.34
C GLU A 208 9.61 -1.70 -4.53
N ASN A 209 8.61 -0.93 -4.95
CA ASN A 209 8.65 -0.08 -6.15
C ASN A 209 9.66 1.05 -6.02
N ASN A 210 9.83 1.63 -4.83
CA ASN A 210 10.66 2.82 -4.63
C ASN A 210 12.04 2.49 -4.05
N VAL A 211 12.28 1.28 -3.52
CA VAL A 211 13.59 0.88 -2.96
C VAL A 211 14.11 -0.43 -3.54
N LEU A 212 13.43 -1.56 -3.32
CA LEU A 212 13.96 -2.88 -3.65
C LEU A 212 14.21 -3.04 -5.15
N PHE A 213 13.19 -2.78 -5.98
CA PHE A 213 13.25 -3.03 -7.41
C PHE A 213 14.22 -2.09 -8.13
N PRO A 214 14.22 -0.76 -7.91
CA PRO A 214 15.15 0.14 -8.57
C PRO A 214 16.62 -0.19 -8.24
N ARG A 215 16.91 -0.55 -6.98
CA ARG A 215 18.27 -0.90 -6.54
C ARG A 215 18.73 -2.25 -7.09
N ALA A 216 17.86 -3.25 -7.10
CA ALA A 216 18.13 -4.54 -7.74
C ALA A 216 18.43 -4.38 -9.24
N LEU A 217 17.66 -3.54 -9.95
CA LEU A 217 17.89 -3.23 -11.37
C LEU A 217 19.18 -2.45 -11.62
N ALA A 218 19.61 -1.63 -10.66
CA ALA A 218 20.89 -0.92 -10.69
C ALA A 218 22.09 -1.86 -10.47
N GLY A 219 21.86 -3.07 -9.95
CA GLY A 219 22.87 -4.10 -9.78
C GLY A 219 23.49 -4.20 -8.40
N GLU A 220 22.79 -3.70 -7.39
CA GLU A 220 22.99 -4.12 -5.99
C GLU A 220 22.55 -5.58 -5.80
#